data_AF-A0A2V8VXN9-F1
#
_entry.id   AF-A0A2V8VXN9-F1
#
_cell.length_a   1.000
_cell.length_b   1.000
_cell.length_c   1.000
_cell.angle_alpha   90.00
_cell.angle_beta   90.00
_cell.angle_gamma   90.00
#
_symmetry.space_group_name_H-M   'P 1'
#
loop_
_entity.id
_entity.type
_entity.pdbx_description
1 polymer ?
#
loop_
_entity_poly.entity_id
_entity_poly.type
_entity_poly.pdbx_seq_one_letter_code
_entity_poly.pdbx_strand_id
1 'polypeptide(L)'
;MLAIECDGASYHSSPTARDRDRLRQAQLENLGWRFHRIWSTDWFMRKDEEVRRAVETFHKAVEYADHKDLNGAGADGPPAATSSARKEAIGNSSQVPQSTGHRKPRPYIPRKATIDDYSSNELVELVRWVISDGQLRTDEQIMEEILPELGFSRRGVRIETAIRDAIRRSLP
;
A
#
# COMPACT_ATOMS: atom_id res chain seq x y z
N MET A 1 -16.06 -8.64 7.04
CA MET A 1 -14.98 -8.81 8.05
C MET A 1 -14.63 -7.44 8.65
N LEU A 2 -13.98 -7.37 9.82
CA LEU A 2 -13.57 -6.12 10.48
C LEU A 2 -12.05 -6.13 10.71
N ALA A 3 -11.39 -5.03 10.36
CA ALA A 3 -10.02 -4.67 10.71
C ALA A 3 -10.05 -3.61 11.81
N ILE A 4 -9.21 -3.75 12.85
CA ILE A 4 -9.00 -2.71 13.87
C ILE A 4 -7.56 -2.21 13.74
N GLU A 5 -7.39 -0.89 13.64
CA GLU A 5 -6.10 -0.23 13.53
C GLU A 5 -5.90 0.72 14.72
N CYS A 6 -4.77 0.63 15.41
CA CYS A 6 -4.42 1.57 16.48
C CYS A 6 -3.31 2.50 15.99
N ASP A 7 -3.51 3.81 16.08
CA ASP A 7 -2.47 4.77 15.66
C ASP A 7 -1.32 4.81 16.68
N GLY A 8 -0.13 4.42 16.23
CA GLY A 8 1.11 4.50 16.99
C GLY A 8 1.70 5.92 16.88
N ALA A 9 1.99 6.54 18.03
CA ALA A 9 2.48 7.91 18.10
C ALA A 9 3.66 8.21 17.15
N SER A 10 3.49 9.26 16.34
CA SER A 10 4.50 10.12 15.70
C SER A 10 5.61 9.47 14.85
N TYR A 11 5.50 9.56 13.53
CA TYR A 11 6.13 10.61 12.69
C TYR A 11 7.67 10.53 12.59
N HIS A 12 8.14 9.67 11.68
CA HIS A 12 9.07 10.01 10.59
C HIS A 12 9.01 8.90 9.53
N SER A 13 7.85 8.70 8.89
CA SER A 13 7.80 7.91 7.65
C SER A 13 8.39 8.74 6.50
N SER A 14 9.28 8.15 5.71
CA SER A 14 9.61 8.74 4.41
C SER A 14 8.30 8.87 3.60
N PRO A 15 8.16 9.88 2.72
CA PRO A 15 6.95 10.05 1.91
C PRO A 15 6.46 8.73 1.26
N THR A 16 7.39 7.91 0.79
CA THR A 16 7.16 6.59 0.17
C THR A 16 6.59 5.52 1.10
N ALA A 17 6.91 5.56 2.40
CA ALA A 17 6.40 4.65 3.44
C ALA A 17 5.05 5.09 3.99
N ARG A 18 4.75 6.38 3.82
CA ARG A 18 3.41 6.93 3.86
C ARG A 18 2.68 6.72 2.56
N ASP A 19 3.31 6.14 1.54
CA ASP A 19 2.71 5.69 0.30
C ASP A 19 2.51 4.17 0.22
N ARG A 20 2.85 3.41 1.30
CA ARG A 20 2.73 1.94 1.59
C ARG A 20 1.84 1.30 2.70
N ASP A 21 0.85 2.00 3.26
CA ASP A 21 -0.21 1.51 4.19
C ASP A 21 -1.71 1.87 3.84
N ARG A 22 -2.02 2.79 2.92
CA ARG A 22 -3.35 3.42 2.65
C ARG A 22 -3.97 2.63 1.52
N LEU A 23 -3.20 2.14 0.56
CA LEU A 23 -3.62 1.17 -0.39
C LEU A 23 -3.71 -0.08 0.49
N ARG A 24 -2.95 -0.32 1.61
CA ARG A 24 -3.03 -1.48 2.57
C ARG A 24 -4.41 -1.56 3.14
N GLN A 25 -4.79 -0.40 3.62
CA GLN A 25 -6.12 -0.18 4.04
C GLN A 25 -7.12 -0.36 2.89
N ALA A 26 -6.91 0.29 1.75
CA ALA A 26 -7.87 0.24 0.64
C ALA A 26 -8.09 -1.15 0.02
N GLN A 27 -7.05 -1.96 -0.21
CA GLN A 27 -7.29 -3.30 -0.76
C GLN A 27 -7.83 -4.27 0.29
N LEU A 28 -7.55 -4.09 1.58
CA LEU A 28 -8.26 -4.82 2.62
C LEU A 28 -9.73 -4.39 2.67
N GLU A 29 -10.02 -3.10 2.58
CA GLU A 29 -11.39 -2.60 2.47
C GLU A 29 -12.13 -3.23 1.27
N ASN A 30 -11.46 -3.32 0.13
CA ASN A 30 -12.00 -3.95 -1.08
C ASN A 30 -12.19 -5.47 -0.96
N LEU A 31 -11.49 -6.14 -0.05
CA LEU A 31 -11.73 -7.56 0.27
C LEU A 31 -12.87 -7.73 1.28
N GLY A 32 -13.65 -6.68 1.52
CA GLY A 32 -14.80 -6.68 2.43
C GLY A 32 -14.42 -6.48 3.90
N TRP A 33 -13.24 -5.94 4.16
CA TRP A 33 -12.83 -5.54 5.50
C TRP A 33 -13.37 -4.15 5.81
N ARG A 34 -13.79 -3.94 7.05
CA ARG A 34 -14.22 -2.64 7.54
C ARG A 34 -13.20 -2.17 8.55
N PHE A 35 -12.75 -0.92 8.51
CA PHE A 35 -11.72 -0.46 9.46
C PHE A 35 -12.33 0.27 10.65
N HIS A 36 -11.86 -0.05 11.86
CA HIS A 36 -12.11 0.72 13.08
C HIS A 36 -10.77 1.25 13.60
N ARG A 37 -10.63 2.57 13.71
CA ARG A 37 -9.37 3.20 14.13
C ARG A 37 -9.45 3.71 15.56
N ILE A 38 -8.46 3.36 16.39
CA ILE A 38 -8.29 3.86 17.76
C ILE A 38 -7.05 4.76 17.79
N TRP A 39 -7.23 6.03 18.13
CA TRP A 39 -6.12 6.98 18.24
C TRP A 39 -5.49 6.87 19.63
N SER A 40 -4.16 6.75 19.71
CA SER A 40 -3.44 6.66 20.99
C SER A 40 -3.70 7.85 21.93
N THR A 41 -3.92 9.04 21.36
CA THR A 41 -4.29 10.25 22.12
C THR A 41 -5.66 10.14 22.77
N ASP A 42 -6.66 9.65 22.03
CA ASP A 42 -8.03 9.48 22.55
C ASP A 42 -8.12 8.33 23.55
N TRP A 43 -7.38 7.25 23.30
CA TRP A 43 -7.25 6.12 24.21
C TRP A 43 -6.71 6.54 25.58
N PHE A 44 -5.69 7.40 25.61
CA PHE A 44 -5.09 7.85 26.87
C PHE A 44 -6.05 8.72 27.70
N MET A 45 -6.80 9.59 27.02
CA MET A 45 -7.70 10.53 27.69
C MET A 45 -9.07 9.92 28.04
N ARG A 46 -9.56 8.99 27.24
CA ARG A 46 -10.95 8.47 27.30
C ARG A 46 -11.01 6.97 27.04
N LYS A 47 -10.16 6.22 27.74
CA LYS A 47 -10.01 4.76 27.57
C LYS A 47 -11.33 4.01 27.59
N ASP A 48 -12.15 4.21 28.61
CA ASP A 48 -13.40 3.47 28.76
C ASP A 48 -14.40 3.77 27.64
N GLU A 49 -14.30 4.95 27.01
CA GLU A 49 -15.13 5.31 25.85
C GLU A 49 -14.65 4.65 24.56
N GLU A 50 -13.34 4.65 24.31
CA GLU A 50 -12.76 4.00 23.13
C GLU A 50 -12.94 2.48 23.18
N VAL A 51 -12.84 1.86 24.38
CA VAL A 51 -13.16 0.44 24.58
C VAL A 51 -14.62 0.16 24.21
N ARG A 52 -15.55 0.99 24.68
CA ARG A 52 -16.97 0.82 24.39
C ARG A 52 -17.27 0.93 22.89
N ARG A 53 -16.68 1.91 22.20
CA ARG A 53 -16.84 2.10 20.75
C ARG A 53 -16.29 0.95 19.92
N ALA A 54 -15.15 0.40 20.34
CA ALA A 54 -14.54 -0.76 19.69
C ALA A 54 -15.43 -2.01 19.85
N VAL A 55 -15.91 -2.28 21.07
CA VAL A 55 -16.82 -3.40 21.37
C VAL A 55 -18.14 -3.27 20.59
N GLU A 56 -18.71 -2.07 20.52
CA GLU A 56 -19.93 -1.83 19.73
C GLU A 56 -19.69 -2.07 18.23
N THR A 57 -18.55 -1.63 17.70
CA THR A 57 -18.20 -1.85 16.29
C THR A 57 -17.98 -3.33 15.99
N PHE A 58 -17.42 -4.07 16.94
CA PHE A 58 -17.27 -5.52 16.84
C PHE A 58 -18.61 -6.25 16.79
N HIS A 59 -19.53 -5.96 17.71
CA HIS A 59 -20.86 -6.59 17.70
C HIS A 59 -21.61 -6.33 16.38
N LYS A 60 -21.57 -5.09 15.87
CA LYS A 60 -22.13 -4.75 14.54
C LYS A 60 -21.49 -5.51 13.38
N ALA A 61 -20.22 -5.87 13.50
CA ALA A 61 -19.52 -6.64 12.47
C ALA A 61 -19.88 -8.13 12.53
N VAL A 62 -20.10 -8.69 13.73
CA VAL A 62 -20.54 -10.06 13.94
C VAL A 62 -21.96 -10.24 13.42
N GLU A 63 -22.90 -9.38 13.82
CA GLU A 63 -24.27 -9.41 13.33
C GLU A 63 -24.31 -9.33 11.79
N TYR A 64 -23.52 -8.44 11.20
CA TYR A 64 -23.41 -8.34 9.73
C TYR A 64 -22.89 -9.64 9.09
N ALA A 65 -21.94 -10.34 9.72
CA ALA A 65 -21.43 -11.61 9.21
C ALA A 65 -22.47 -12.73 9.33
N ASP A 66 -23.12 -12.86 10.48
CA ASP A 66 -24.18 -13.85 10.72
C ASP A 66 -25.33 -13.67 9.71
N HIS A 67 -25.75 -12.43 9.44
CA HIS A 67 -26.76 -12.13 8.42
C HIS A 67 -26.30 -12.45 6.99
N LYS A 68 -25.00 -12.28 6.69
CA LYS A 68 -24.43 -12.60 5.38
C LYS A 68 -24.36 -14.12 5.15
N ASP A 69 -24.06 -14.89 6.19
CA ASP A 69 -23.96 -16.35 6.12
C ASP A 69 -25.32 -17.03 6.04
N LEU A 70 -26.34 -16.48 6.71
CA LEU A 70 -27.72 -16.98 6.66
C LEU A 70 -28.43 -16.70 5.32
N ASN A 71 -28.06 -15.63 4.61
CA ASN A 71 -28.70 -15.22 3.36
C ASN A 71 -28.03 -15.76 2.09
N GLY A 72 -27.01 -16.62 2.19
CA GLY A 72 -26.47 -17.45 1.10
C GLY A 72 -26.19 -16.74 -0.23
N ALA A 73 -24.96 -16.25 -0.40
CA ALA A 73 -24.36 -15.85 -1.68
C ALA A 73 -25.09 -14.77 -2.49
N GLY A 74 -24.69 -13.50 -2.31
CA GLY A 74 -24.92 -12.46 -3.33
C GLY A 74 -25.40 -11.12 -2.79
N ALA A 75 -24.50 -10.35 -2.19
CA ALA A 75 -24.62 -8.88 -2.12
C ALA A 75 -23.25 -8.30 -1.74
N ASP A 76 -22.36 -8.16 -2.72
CA ASP A 76 -21.20 -7.28 -2.61
C ASP A 76 -21.69 -5.84 -2.82
N GLY A 77 -21.70 -5.02 -1.76
CA GLY A 77 -22.00 -3.59 -1.82
C GLY A 77 -22.55 -2.99 -0.51
N PRO A 78 -21.99 -1.90 0.04
CA PRO A 78 -22.26 -1.41 1.41
C PRO A 78 -23.36 -0.34 1.50
N PRO A 79 -23.93 -0.12 2.71
CA PRO A 79 -24.29 1.22 3.18
C PRO A 79 -23.29 1.75 4.22
N ALA A 80 -22.69 2.90 3.86
CA ALA A 80 -22.11 3.99 4.64
C ALA A 80 -21.32 3.72 5.95
N ALA A 81 -20.04 4.11 5.91
CA ALA A 81 -19.16 4.30 7.05
C ALA A 81 -19.55 5.52 7.90
N THR A 82 -19.43 5.41 9.23
CA THR A 82 -19.40 6.57 10.13
C THR A 82 -17.96 7.06 10.27
N SER A 83 -17.50 7.87 9.32
CA SER A 83 -16.25 8.62 9.43
C SER A 83 -16.54 10.04 9.96
N SER A 84 -16.18 10.34 11.21
CA SER A 84 -16.09 11.72 11.68
C SER A 84 -14.80 12.33 11.10
N ALA A 85 -14.97 13.19 10.09
CA ALA A 85 -13.88 13.75 9.31
C ALA A 85 -13.15 14.90 10.03
N ARG A 86 -11.82 14.82 10.11
CA ARG A 86 -10.92 15.96 9.90
C ARG A 86 -9.96 15.60 8.76
N LYS A 87 -10.01 16.42 7.70
CA LYS A 87 -9.33 16.23 6.41
C LYS A 87 -7.82 16.35 6.54
N GLU A 88 -7.10 15.32 6.10
CA GLU A 88 -5.79 15.46 5.46
C GLU A 88 -5.50 14.25 4.55
N ALA A 89 -5.06 14.55 3.34
CA ALA A 89 -5.16 13.71 2.17
C ALA A 89 -3.93 12.80 1.97
N ILE A 90 -4.23 11.56 1.57
CA ILE A 90 -3.59 10.72 0.53
C ILE A 90 -2.14 10.26 0.69
N GLY A 91 -1.99 9.01 0.23
CA GLY A 91 -0.77 8.27 0.04
C GLY A 91 -0.76 7.12 1.00
N ASN A 92 -0.52 5.88 0.69
CA ASN A 92 -0.22 4.75 1.58
C ASN A 92 -0.64 3.57 0.62
N SER A 93 -0.06 2.36 0.66
CA SER A 93 -0.02 1.29 -0.38
C SER A 93 -0.49 -0.12 0.21
N SER A 94 -1.21 -1.07 -0.45
CA SER A 94 -1.61 -2.46 -0.05
C SER A 94 -1.04 -3.35 -1.11
N GLN A 95 -0.54 -4.50 -0.69
CA GLN A 95 -0.77 -5.77 -1.38
C GLN A 95 -1.82 -6.49 -0.50
N VAL A 96 -3.05 -6.88 -0.90
CA VAL A 96 -3.57 -7.80 -1.94
C VAL A 96 -2.85 -9.13 -2.00
N PRO A 97 -3.59 -10.26 -2.01
CA PRO A 97 -3.02 -11.59 -2.13
C PRO A 97 -2.05 -11.61 -3.30
N GLN A 98 -0.86 -12.19 -3.11
CA GLN A 98 0.11 -12.30 -4.18
C GLN A 98 -0.51 -13.10 -5.34
N SER A 99 -1.00 -12.37 -6.33
CA SER A 99 -1.24 -12.92 -7.65
C SER A 99 0.12 -13.43 -8.11
N THR A 100 0.21 -14.66 -8.60
CA THR A 100 1.35 -15.08 -9.40
C THR A 100 1.30 -14.30 -10.71
N GLY A 101 1.63 -13.02 -10.63
CA GLY A 101 1.59 -12.10 -11.73
C GLY A 101 2.69 -12.50 -12.67
N HIS A 102 2.34 -13.13 -13.77
CA HIS A 102 3.28 -13.33 -14.85
C HIS A 102 3.78 -11.95 -15.29
N ARG A 103 5.05 -11.65 -14.98
CA ARG A 103 5.70 -10.44 -15.47
C ARG A 103 5.65 -10.42 -16.99
N LYS A 104 5.60 -9.21 -17.54
CA LYS A 104 5.78 -9.03 -18.99
C LYS A 104 7.17 -9.54 -19.40
N PRO A 105 7.37 -9.91 -20.69
CA PRO A 105 8.70 -10.22 -21.20
C PRO A 105 9.68 -9.10 -20.87
N ARG A 106 10.86 -9.48 -20.40
CA ARG A 106 11.89 -8.53 -19.97
C ARG A 106 12.34 -7.68 -21.17
N PRO A 107 12.40 -6.33 -21.04
CA PRO A 107 12.92 -5.48 -22.09
C PRO A 107 14.41 -5.74 -22.33
N TYR A 108 14.83 -5.62 -23.58
CA TYR A 108 16.25 -5.71 -23.92
C TYR A 108 16.92 -4.36 -23.67
N ILE A 109 17.54 -4.23 -22.49
CA ILE A 109 18.33 -3.07 -22.11
C ILE A 109 19.77 -3.58 -21.85
N PRO A 110 20.76 -3.15 -22.64
CA PRO A 110 22.14 -3.54 -22.43
C PRO A 110 22.67 -2.95 -21.13
N ARG A 111 23.56 -3.69 -20.46
CA ARG A 111 24.23 -3.17 -19.26
C ARG A 111 25.21 -2.07 -19.67
N LYS A 112 25.09 -0.91 -19.04
CA LYS A 112 25.97 0.25 -19.24
C LYS A 112 26.83 0.49 -18.00
N ALA A 113 27.95 1.20 -18.19
CA ALA A 113 28.97 1.37 -17.18
C ALA A 113 28.53 2.27 -16.02
N THR A 114 27.73 3.31 -16.32
CA THR A 114 27.22 4.26 -15.32
C THR A 114 25.71 4.43 -15.45
N ILE A 115 25.07 4.90 -14.38
CA ILE A 115 23.62 5.14 -14.40
C ILE A 115 23.22 6.24 -15.38
N ASP A 116 24.11 7.22 -15.59
CA ASP A 116 23.88 8.35 -16.49
C ASP A 116 23.90 7.94 -17.95
N ASP A 117 24.52 6.80 -18.27
CA ASP A 117 24.51 6.24 -19.62
C ASP A 117 23.13 5.65 -19.99
N TYR A 118 22.31 5.32 -18.99
CA TYR A 118 20.94 4.88 -19.24
C TYR A 118 20.09 6.11 -19.55
N SER A 119 19.47 6.08 -20.72
CA SER A 119 18.39 7.01 -21.04
C SER A 119 17.27 6.84 -20.03
N SER A 120 16.53 7.92 -19.77
CA SER A 120 15.36 7.83 -18.89
C SER A 120 14.34 6.80 -19.38
N ASN A 121 14.26 6.55 -20.68
CA ASN A 121 13.35 5.56 -21.25
C ASN A 121 13.71 4.13 -20.82
N GLU A 122 15.00 3.79 -20.83
CA GLU A 122 15.47 2.46 -20.42
C GLU A 122 15.19 2.21 -18.93
N LEU A 123 15.48 3.17 -18.05
CA LEU A 123 15.18 3.02 -16.62
C LEU A 123 13.68 2.87 -16.35
N VAL A 124 12.85 3.62 -17.08
CA VAL A 124 11.40 3.52 -16.98
C VAL A 124 10.87 2.18 -17.49
N GLU A 125 11.39 1.66 -18.61
CA GLU A 125 11.03 0.34 -19.12
C GLU A 125 11.33 -0.77 -18.10
N LEU A 126 12.44 -0.65 -17.39
CA LEU A 126 12.82 -1.61 -16.37
C LEU A 126 11.93 -1.54 -15.13
N VAL A 127 11.57 -0.34 -14.66
CA VAL A 127 10.60 -0.21 -13.57
C VAL A 127 9.24 -0.77 -13.97
N ARG A 128 8.77 -0.45 -15.18
CA ARG A 128 7.49 -0.93 -15.70
C ARG A 128 7.42 -2.44 -15.77
N TRP A 129 8.54 -3.09 -16.05
CA TRP A 129 8.66 -4.53 -15.98
C TRP A 129 8.58 -5.05 -14.54
N VAL A 130 9.27 -4.44 -13.58
CA VAL A 130 9.25 -4.83 -12.16
C VAL A 130 7.84 -4.78 -11.56
N ILE A 131 7.06 -3.72 -11.83
CA ILE A 131 5.70 -3.57 -11.30
C ILE A 131 4.64 -4.37 -12.09
N SER A 132 5.04 -5.06 -13.17
CA SER A 132 4.10 -5.72 -14.07
C SER A 132 3.44 -6.98 -13.51
N ASP A 133 3.94 -7.51 -12.39
CA ASP A 133 3.35 -8.66 -11.69
C ASP A 133 2.21 -8.27 -10.73
N GLY A 134 1.83 -6.99 -10.68
CA GLY A 134 0.72 -6.51 -9.86
C GLY A 134 1.00 -6.55 -8.35
N GLN A 135 2.20 -6.95 -7.93
CA GLN A 135 2.61 -6.83 -6.54
C GLN A 135 2.89 -5.37 -6.25
N LEU A 136 2.11 -4.82 -5.35
CA LEU A 136 2.24 -3.44 -4.98
C LEU A 136 3.39 -3.12 -3.99
N ARG A 137 4.40 -2.42 -4.48
CA ARG A 137 5.68 -2.25 -3.78
C ARG A 137 5.88 -0.80 -3.39
N THR A 138 6.71 -0.53 -2.39
CA THR A 138 7.30 0.82 -2.25
C THR A 138 8.30 1.07 -3.35
N ASP A 139 8.59 2.35 -3.56
CA ASP A 139 9.72 2.84 -4.32
C ASP A 139 11.03 2.15 -3.96
N GLU A 140 11.32 1.94 -2.67
CA GLU A 140 12.54 1.22 -2.27
C GLU A 140 12.57 -0.22 -2.76
N GLN A 141 11.43 -0.92 -2.72
CA GLN A 141 11.29 -2.30 -3.19
C GLN A 141 11.44 -2.36 -4.71
N ILE A 142 10.87 -1.40 -5.42
CA ILE A 142 11.03 -1.28 -6.86
C ILE A 142 12.51 -1.02 -7.21
N MET A 143 13.20 -0.19 -6.42
CA MET A 143 14.61 0.13 -6.64
C MET A 143 15.52 -1.10 -6.46
N GLU A 144 15.26 -1.94 -5.46
CA GLU A 144 16.01 -3.16 -5.19
C GLU A 144 15.86 -4.21 -6.28
N GLU A 145 14.71 -4.24 -6.96
CA GLU A 145 14.51 -5.12 -8.09
C GLU A 145 15.20 -4.61 -9.36
N ILE A 146 15.30 -3.30 -9.54
CA ILE A 146 15.90 -2.68 -10.73
C ILE A 146 17.43 -2.68 -10.68
N LEU A 147 18.02 -2.47 -9.50
CA LEU A 147 19.46 -2.31 -9.34
C LEU A 147 20.31 -3.49 -9.88
N PRO A 148 20.01 -4.76 -9.55
CA PRO A 148 20.77 -5.92 -10.07
C PRO A 148 20.55 -6.14 -11.56
N GLU A 149 19.38 -5.77 -12.08
CA GLU A 149 19.07 -5.85 -13.51
C GLU A 149 19.97 -4.94 -14.36
N LEU A 150 20.28 -3.75 -13.83
CA LEU A 150 21.23 -2.80 -14.42
C LEU A 150 22.71 -3.19 -14.18
N GLY A 151 22.97 -4.20 -13.36
CA GLY A 151 24.32 -4.65 -13.02
C GLY A 151 25.04 -3.76 -12.01
N PHE A 152 24.32 -2.87 -11.31
CA PHE A 152 24.91 -2.04 -10.27
C PHE A 152 24.85 -2.74 -8.92
N SER A 153 25.97 -2.74 -8.21
CA SER A 153 26.03 -3.26 -6.84
C SER A 153 25.93 -2.15 -5.78
N ARG A 154 26.04 -0.87 -6.17
CA ARG A 154 26.07 0.27 -5.23
C ARG A 154 24.91 1.24 -5.50
N ARG A 155 24.23 1.68 -4.43
CA ARG A 155 23.19 2.72 -4.44
C ARG A 155 23.82 4.08 -4.17
N GLY A 156 24.44 4.67 -5.20
CA GLY A 156 24.91 6.05 -5.11
C GLY A 156 23.74 7.04 -5.17
N VAL A 157 23.91 8.26 -4.65
CA VAL A 157 22.88 9.32 -4.72
C VAL A 157 22.36 9.50 -6.14
N ARG A 158 23.25 9.47 -7.15
CA ARG A 158 22.88 9.56 -8.57
C ARG A 158 21.99 8.40 -9.03
N ILE A 159 22.28 7.19 -8.56
CA ILE A 159 21.50 5.98 -8.88
C ILE A 159 20.15 6.04 -8.20
N GLU A 160 20.14 6.40 -6.93
CA GLU A 160 18.92 6.57 -6.17
C GLU A 160 18.04 7.66 -6.78
N THR A 161 18.61 8.82 -7.14
CA THR A 161 17.88 9.88 -7.83
C THR A 161 17.34 9.40 -9.17
N ALA A 162 18.17 8.77 -10.01
CA ALA A 162 17.74 8.29 -11.32
C ALA A 162 16.66 7.19 -11.25
N ILE A 163 16.75 6.27 -10.28
CA ILE A 163 15.76 5.20 -10.11
C ILE A 163 14.52 5.72 -9.40
N ARG A 164 14.60 6.61 -8.40
CA ARG A 164 13.41 7.29 -7.85
C ARG A 164 12.74 8.14 -8.92
N ASP A 165 13.50 8.80 -9.79
CA ASP A 165 12.97 9.51 -10.96
C ASP A 165 12.28 8.55 -11.91
N ALA A 166 12.84 7.36 -12.14
CA ALA A 166 12.23 6.34 -12.97
C ALA A 166 10.96 5.75 -12.31
N ILE A 167 10.98 5.46 -11.01
CA ILE A 167 9.84 4.99 -10.22
C ILE A 167 8.72 6.02 -10.31
N ARG A 168 9.03 7.28 -10.02
CA ARG A 168 8.10 8.41 -10.17
C ARG A 168 7.58 8.60 -11.61
N ARG A 169 8.32 8.19 -12.65
CA ARG A 169 7.92 8.22 -14.08
C ARG A 169 7.21 6.94 -14.57
N SER A 170 7.23 5.88 -13.78
CA SER A 170 6.76 4.54 -14.14
C SER A 170 5.47 4.15 -13.44
N LEU A 171 5.25 4.71 -12.25
CA LEU A 171 3.94 4.85 -11.66
C LEU A 171 3.18 5.85 -12.56
N PRO A 172 1.98 5.51 -13.04
CA PRO A 172 1.18 6.40 -13.90
C PRO A 172 0.80 7.71 -13.20
#